data_AF-Q3SS62-F1
#
_entry.id   AF-Q3SS62-F1
#
_cell.length_a   1.000
_cell.length_b   1.000
_cell.length_c   1.000
_cell.angle_alpha   90.00
_cell.angle_beta   90.00
_cell.angle_gamma   90.00
#
_symmetry.space_group_name_H-M   'P 1'
#
loop_
_entity.id
_entity.type
_entity.pdbx_description
1 polymer ?
#
loop_
_entity_poly.entity_id
_entity_poly.type
_entity_poly.pdbx_seq_one_letter_code
_entity_poly.pdbx_strand_id
1 'polypeptide(L)'
;MFKLFDRVKVNTPTTGTGDVTFGSVSSNAFVTPAEAGAGDGDTVRYLIVDGTDFEVGIGTIKSGVTAMERTTVKESKIGGTAGTSKINLSGVAALSLTASAADILVPGNNLADLDDADEALDNLGATTVGKALFTAADAENARAALDLSDTLPTTQVFTSGAGTYTTPAGCKWIEVEMIGGGGGGAGSATSAGNGGAGGNTTFGSLTANGGAGAANAAGGAGGTASGGYFNKAGASGGHGSGLTSQWGGRGAASTFGDGGHEGQPNQAVGGTATANSGAGGGGAGCGATVNSGGGGGSGGYLRAIINNPSASYSYAVGAAGTAGTAGSGGVAGGAGGSGVIMVTEHYGP
;
A
#
# COMPACT_ATOMS: atom_id res chain seq x y z
N MET A 1 -0.59 34.73 -24.67
CA MET A 1 0.88 34.77 -24.50
C MET A 1 1.47 35.59 -25.65
N PHE A 2 2.45 36.47 -25.37
CA PHE A 2 3.14 37.22 -26.43
C PHE A 2 4.04 36.27 -27.22
N LYS A 3 4.10 36.45 -28.54
CA LYS A 3 5.03 35.70 -29.38
C LYS A 3 6.37 36.43 -29.50
N LEU A 4 7.45 35.66 -29.43
CA LEU A 4 8.81 36.13 -29.67
C LEU A 4 9.26 35.69 -31.05
N PHE A 5 9.90 36.60 -31.77
CA PHE A 5 10.37 36.38 -33.13
C PHE A 5 11.85 36.74 -33.26
N ASP A 6 12.60 35.94 -33.99
CA ASP A 6 14.03 36.13 -34.13
C ASP A 6 14.36 37.26 -35.12
N ARG A 7 15.18 38.21 -34.67
CA ARG A 7 15.83 39.24 -35.50
C ARG A 7 14.88 40.06 -36.39
N VAL A 8 13.68 40.37 -35.92
CA VAL A 8 12.76 41.22 -36.68
C VAL A 8 13.09 42.70 -36.50
N LYS A 9 13.42 43.39 -37.60
CA LYS A 9 13.56 44.85 -37.62
C LYS A 9 13.35 45.45 -39.01
N VAL A 10 12.31 46.25 -39.15
CA VAL A 10 11.88 46.89 -40.40
C VAL A 10 11.86 48.41 -40.25
N ASN A 11 12.03 49.12 -41.36
CA ASN A 11 11.67 50.53 -41.43
C ASN A 11 10.15 50.63 -41.58
N THR A 12 9.53 51.73 -41.14
CA THR A 12 8.11 51.98 -41.38
C THR A 12 7.90 53.29 -42.15
N PRO A 13 7.13 53.28 -43.25
CA PRO A 13 6.74 54.49 -43.98
C PRO A 13 5.57 55.23 -43.31
N THR A 14 5.00 54.70 -42.22
CA THR A 14 3.87 55.30 -41.53
C THR A 14 4.24 56.67 -40.96
N THR A 15 3.34 57.64 -41.12
CA THR A 15 3.37 58.92 -40.43
C THR A 15 2.22 59.01 -39.41
N GLY A 16 2.35 59.86 -38.39
CA GLY A 16 1.29 60.03 -37.39
C GLY A 16 1.37 59.05 -36.22
N THR A 17 0.28 58.95 -35.45
CA THR A 17 0.15 58.10 -34.26
C THR A 17 -0.69 56.83 -34.49
N GLY A 18 -1.04 56.55 -35.75
CA GLY A 18 -1.88 55.43 -36.15
C GLY A 18 -1.16 54.08 -36.16
N ASP A 19 -1.79 53.11 -36.82
CA ASP A 19 -1.23 51.79 -37.08
C ASP A 19 0.02 51.86 -37.94
N VAL A 20 0.92 50.92 -37.73
CA VAL A 20 2.23 50.88 -38.38
C VAL A 20 2.19 49.91 -39.54
N THR A 21 2.57 50.37 -40.73
CA THR A 21 2.83 49.50 -41.88
C THR A 21 4.28 49.03 -41.79
N PHE A 22 4.51 47.73 -41.95
CA PHE A 22 5.85 47.19 -42.06
C PHE A 22 6.43 47.53 -43.44
N GLY A 23 7.56 48.24 -43.46
CA GLY A 23 8.31 48.52 -44.67
C GLY A 23 9.41 47.48 -44.93
N SER A 24 10.45 47.89 -45.65
CA SER A 24 11.60 47.03 -45.92
C SER A 24 12.35 46.68 -44.63
N VAL A 25 13.07 45.55 -44.65
CA VAL A 25 14.06 45.25 -43.61
C VAL A 25 15.02 46.43 -43.42
N SER A 26 15.34 46.74 -42.17
CA SER A 26 16.20 47.87 -41.82
C SER A 26 17.66 47.67 -42.26
N SER A 27 18.08 46.41 -42.38
CA SER A 27 19.34 45.98 -43.02
C SER A 27 19.30 44.46 -43.26
N ASN A 28 20.27 43.94 -44.01
CA ASN A 28 20.43 42.49 -44.26
C ASN A 28 20.70 41.65 -42.99
N ALA A 29 20.90 42.30 -41.83
CA ALA A 29 21.06 41.61 -40.55
C ALA A 29 19.71 41.24 -39.90
N PHE A 30 18.58 41.64 -40.48
CA PHE A 30 17.24 41.46 -39.92
C PHE A 30 16.27 40.88 -40.95
N VAL A 31 15.15 40.36 -40.45
CA VAL A 31 14.04 39.84 -41.24
C VAL A 31 12.77 40.66 -41.02
N THR A 32 11.82 40.56 -41.96
CA THR A 32 10.46 41.06 -41.79
C THR A 32 9.66 40.17 -40.84
N PRO A 33 8.54 40.65 -40.27
CA PRO A 33 7.65 39.81 -39.48
C PRO A 33 7.14 38.57 -40.24
N ALA A 34 6.86 38.70 -41.54
CA ALA A 34 6.41 37.58 -42.38
C ALA A 34 7.51 36.52 -42.56
N GLU A 35 8.75 36.94 -42.81
CA GLU A 35 9.90 36.03 -42.93
C GLU A 35 10.22 35.33 -41.60
N ALA A 36 9.95 35.98 -40.46
CA ALA A 36 10.06 35.38 -39.14
C ALA A 36 8.91 34.41 -38.79
N GLY A 37 7.94 34.25 -39.68
CA GLY A 37 6.80 33.35 -39.51
C GLY A 37 5.68 33.91 -38.62
N ALA A 38 5.60 35.23 -38.45
CA ALA A 38 4.47 35.84 -37.76
C ALA A 38 3.17 35.65 -38.55
N GLY A 39 2.05 35.59 -37.82
CA GLY A 39 0.69 35.55 -38.38
C GLY A 39 -0.18 36.71 -37.94
N ASP A 40 -1.28 36.94 -38.64
CA ASP A 40 -2.31 37.90 -38.22
C ASP A 40 -2.91 37.48 -36.86
N GLY A 41 -3.16 38.47 -36.00
CA GLY A 41 -3.63 38.27 -34.63
C GLY A 41 -2.53 38.00 -33.62
N ASP A 42 -1.28 37.79 -34.05
CA ASP A 42 -0.16 37.61 -33.13
C ASP A 42 0.06 38.89 -32.30
N THR A 43 0.08 38.72 -30.99
CA THR A 43 0.39 39.79 -30.04
C THR A 43 1.88 39.77 -29.74
N VAL A 44 2.54 40.93 -29.93
CA VAL A 44 3.99 41.08 -29.85
C VAL A 44 4.38 42.29 -29.02
N ARG A 45 5.56 42.23 -28.41
CA ARG A 45 6.20 43.42 -27.86
C ARG A 45 7.11 44.04 -28.92
N TYR A 46 6.99 45.34 -29.07
CA TYR A 46 7.71 46.10 -30.09
C TYR A 46 8.50 47.25 -29.47
N LEU A 47 9.54 47.67 -30.17
CA LEU A 47 10.26 48.92 -29.98
C LEU A 47 10.21 49.69 -31.29
N ILE A 48 9.74 50.94 -31.26
CA ILE A 48 9.88 51.88 -32.36
C ILE A 48 10.86 52.98 -31.94
N VAL A 49 11.79 53.30 -32.83
CA VAL A 49 12.72 54.43 -32.69
C VAL A 49 12.55 55.34 -33.89
N ASP A 50 12.32 56.63 -33.64
CA ASP A 50 12.22 57.67 -34.66
C ASP A 50 13.09 58.87 -34.26
N GLY A 51 14.19 59.07 -34.98
CA GLY A 51 15.23 60.02 -34.57
C GLY A 51 15.77 59.68 -33.17
N THR A 52 15.55 60.57 -32.22
CA THR A 52 15.95 60.41 -30.81
C THR A 52 14.82 59.94 -29.89
N ASP A 53 13.60 59.85 -30.42
CA ASP A 53 12.42 59.45 -29.66
C ASP A 53 12.20 57.95 -29.80
N PHE A 54 11.65 57.33 -28.76
CA PHE A 54 11.32 55.91 -28.80
C PHE A 54 10.01 55.60 -28.09
N GLU A 55 9.43 54.46 -28.43
CA GLU A 55 8.42 53.80 -27.63
C GLU A 55 8.60 52.29 -27.60
N VAL A 56 8.26 51.68 -26.46
CA VAL A 56 8.09 50.25 -26.28
C VAL A 56 6.61 50.00 -26.00
N GLY A 57 6.02 49.03 -26.69
CA GLY A 57 4.60 48.75 -26.57
C GLY A 57 4.22 47.31 -26.90
N ILE A 58 2.93 47.06 -26.78
CA ILE A 58 2.25 45.86 -27.23
C ILE A 58 1.53 46.19 -28.53
N GLY A 59 1.74 45.38 -29.54
CA GLY A 59 1.01 45.49 -30.80
C GLY A 59 0.42 44.16 -31.25
N THR A 60 -0.57 44.27 -32.13
CA THR A 60 -1.25 43.12 -32.75
C THR A 60 -0.97 43.16 -34.25
N ILE A 61 -0.34 42.11 -34.77
CA ILE A 61 -0.03 41.97 -36.20
C ILE A 61 -1.33 41.77 -36.98
N LYS A 62 -1.45 42.42 -38.14
CA LYS A 62 -2.66 42.40 -38.97
C LYS A 62 -2.38 42.62 -40.46
N SER A 63 -3.45 42.50 -41.25
CA SER A 63 -3.48 42.80 -42.68
C SER A 63 -2.55 41.90 -43.51
N GLY A 64 -2.55 40.60 -43.25
CA GLY A 64 -1.66 39.65 -43.92
C GLY A 64 -0.19 39.88 -43.55
N VAL A 65 0.08 40.23 -42.28
CA VAL A 65 1.43 40.44 -41.73
C VAL A 65 2.16 41.64 -42.37
N THR A 66 1.41 42.59 -42.96
CA THR A 66 1.99 43.83 -43.52
C THR A 66 1.81 45.04 -42.60
N ALA A 67 1.05 44.92 -41.52
CA ALA A 67 0.83 46.01 -40.58
C ALA A 67 0.71 45.51 -39.13
N MET A 68 0.78 46.43 -38.19
CA MET A 68 0.57 46.19 -36.77
C MET A 68 -0.20 47.33 -36.15
N GLU A 69 -1.22 46.98 -35.37
CA GLU A 69 -1.86 47.92 -34.47
C GLU A 69 -0.98 48.21 -33.27
N ARG A 70 -0.79 49.48 -32.95
CA ARG A 70 -0.14 49.90 -31.70
C ARG A 70 -1.19 49.90 -30.58
N THR A 71 -1.42 48.74 -29.96
CA THR A 71 -2.52 48.55 -29.00
C THR A 71 -2.27 49.25 -27.66
N THR A 72 -1.05 49.18 -27.13
CA THR A 72 -0.71 49.81 -25.84
C THR A 72 0.76 50.21 -25.80
N VAL A 73 1.05 51.48 -25.53
CA VAL A 73 2.42 51.92 -25.25
C VAL A 73 2.71 51.74 -23.77
N LYS A 74 3.79 51.04 -23.46
CA LYS A 74 4.22 50.76 -22.08
C LYS A 74 5.22 51.78 -21.58
N GLU A 75 6.06 52.27 -22.47
CA GLU A 75 7.04 53.31 -22.17
C GLU A 75 7.35 54.08 -23.45
N SER A 76 7.51 55.39 -23.35
CA SER A 76 8.03 56.21 -24.43
C SER A 76 8.89 57.34 -23.90
N LYS A 77 9.73 57.87 -24.77
CA LYS A 77 10.48 59.11 -24.53
C LYS A 77 10.35 59.99 -25.76
N ILE A 78 9.63 61.11 -25.60
CA ILE A 78 9.29 62.05 -26.67
C ILE A 78 9.90 63.41 -26.34
N GLY A 79 10.80 63.91 -27.17
CA GLY A 79 11.52 65.16 -26.91
C GLY A 79 12.28 65.16 -25.58
N GLY A 80 12.76 63.99 -25.16
CA GLY A 80 13.43 63.79 -23.87
C GLY A 80 12.51 63.57 -22.65
N THR A 81 11.19 63.68 -22.80
CA THR A 81 10.22 63.47 -21.71
C THR A 81 9.71 62.03 -21.71
N ALA A 82 9.86 61.33 -20.58
CA ALA A 82 9.34 59.97 -20.40
C ALA A 82 7.80 59.97 -20.24
N GLY A 83 7.14 58.95 -20.79
CA GLY A 83 5.70 58.80 -20.71
C GLY A 83 5.20 57.46 -21.25
N THR A 84 3.91 57.41 -21.59
CA THR A 84 3.22 56.21 -22.14
C THR A 84 2.41 56.57 -23.39
N SER A 85 2.76 57.68 -24.05
CA SER A 85 2.08 58.16 -25.24
C SER A 85 2.71 57.59 -26.50
N LYS A 86 1.86 57.41 -27.51
CA LYS A 86 2.28 57.10 -28.87
C LYS A 86 3.20 58.20 -29.43
N ILE A 87 4.39 57.84 -29.90
CA ILE A 87 5.23 58.75 -30.70
C ILE A 87 4.57 59.04 -32.04
N ASN A 88 4.78 60.26 -32.55
CA ASN A 88 4.34 60.70 -33.87
C ASN A 88 5.41 60.33 -34.91
N LEU A 89 5.08 59.41 -35.82
CA LEU A 89 6.05 58.84 -36.76
C LEU A 89 6.31 59.80 -37.94
N SER A 90 7.57 59.85 -38.37
CA SER A 90 8.10 60.69 -39.44
C SER A 90 8.02 60.06 -40.83
N GLY A 91 7.71 58.76 -40.90
CA GLY A 91 7.77 57.96 -42.14
C GLY A 91 9.12 57.32 -42.42
N VAL A 92 10.10 57.45 -41.50
CA VAL A 92 11.40 56.77 -41.60
C VAL A 92 11.81 56.07 -40.30
N ALA A 93 10.87 55.86 -39.37
CA ALA A 93 11.13 55.19 -38.10
C ALA A 93 11.53 53.72 -38.29
N ALA A 94 12.29 53.17 -37.34
CA ALA A 94 12.62 51.75 -37.29
C ALA A 94 11.79 51.04 -36.23
N LEU A 95 11.12 49.96 -36.60
CA LEU A 95 10.38 49.07 -35.72
C LEU A 95 11.14 47.76 -35.57
N SER A 96 11.34 47.30 -34.34
CA SER A 96 11.81 45.96 -34.01
C SER A 96 10.82 45.24 -33.11
N LEU A 97 10.68 43.92 -33.26
CA LEU A 97 10.02 43.08 -32.26
C LEU A 97 11.06 42.70 -31.22
N THR A 98 10.74 42.87 -29.94
CA THR A 98 11.69 42.69 -28.84
C THR A 98 11.07 41.92 -27.69
N ALA A 99 11.91 41.19 -26.96
CA ALA A 99 11.58 40.73 -25.62
C ALA A 99 11.77 41.88 -24.61
N SER A 100 10.96 41.86 -23.55
CA SER A 100 11.14 42.61 -22.32
C SER A 100 11.61 41.67 -21.21
N ALA A 101 12.00 42.23 -20.05
CA ALA A 101 12.35 41.41 -18.89
C ALA A 101 11.22 40.47 -18.45
N ALA A 102 9.95 40.84 -18.70
CA ALA A 102 8.79 40.02 -18.39
C ALA A 102 8.56 38.86 -19.39
N ASP A 103 9.32 38.77 -20.48
CA ASP A 103 9.30 37.63 -21.41
C ASP A 103 10.37 36.58 -21.10
N ILE A 104 11.26 36.87 -20.14
CA ILE A 104 12.46 36.08 -19.86
C ILE A 104 12.34 35.50 -18.46
N LEU A 105 12.43 34.17 -18.34
CA LEU A 105 12.58 33.49 -17.06
C LEU A 105 13.91 33.91 -16.39
N VAL A 106 13.84 34.48 -15.19
CA VAL A 106 15.00 34.82 -14.35
C VAL A 106 15.32 33.69 -13.34
N PRO A 107 16.56 33.56 -12.83
CA PRO A 107 16.94 32.47 -11.92
C PRO A 107 16.17 32.38 -10.59
N GLY A 108 15.45 33.44 -10.22
CA GLY A 108 14.51 33.41 -9.09
C GLY A 108 13.14 32.85 -9.44
N ASN A 109 12.88 32.59 -10.73
CA ASN A 109 11.59 32.08 -11.15
C ASN A 109 11.44 30.59 -10.84
N ASN A 110 10.25 30.21 -10.36
CA ASN A 110 9.83 28.83 -10.24
C ASN A 110 8.42 28.65 -10.85
N LEU A 111 7.88 27.42 -10.76
CA LEU A 111 6.55 27.12 -11.29
C LEU A 111 5.44 28.00 -10.68
N ALA A 112 5.63 28.52 -9.47
CA ALA A 112 4.62 29.36 -8.81
C ALA A 112 4.52 30.78 -9.41
N ASP A 113 5.45 31.17 -10.28
CA ASP A 113 5.38 32.46 -10.99
C ASP A 113 4.58 32.39 -12.29
N LEU A 114 4.15 31.20 -12.70
CA LEU A 114 3.27 31.01 -13.85
C LEU A 114 1.83 31.07 -13.39
N ASP A 115 1.03 31.96 -14.00
CA ASP A 115 -0.42 32.04 -13.76
C ASP A 115 -1.14 30.72 -14.13
N ASP A 116 -0.51 29.89 -14.95
CA ASP A 116 -0.95 28.62 -15.52
C ASP A 116 -0.03 27.44 -15.18
N ALA A 117 0.55 27.44 -13.97
CA ALA A 117 1.47 26.40 -13.49
C ALA A 117 0.96 24.96 -13.68
N ASP A 118 -0.35 24.73 -13.50
CA ASP A 118 -0.99 23.42 -13.66
C ASP A 118 -0.97 22.92 -15.12
N GLU A 119 -1.16 23.81 -16.09
CA GLU A 119 -1.10 23.49 -17.52
C GLU A 119 0.35 23.31 -17.97
N ALA A 120 1.29 24.07 -17.41
CA ALA A 120 2.72 23.84 -17.62
C ALA A 120 3.16 22.44 -17.15
N LEU A 121 2.65 21.97 -16.00
CA LEU A 121 2.91 20.63 -15.50
C LEU A 121 2.27 19.54 -16.39
N ASP A 122 1.07 19.78 -16.92
CA ASP A 122 0.44 18.85 -17.89
C ASP A 122 1.29 18.70 -19.16
N ASN A 123 1.80 19.81 -19.68
CA ASN A 123 2.65 19.81 -20.88
C ASN A 123 3.99 19.07 -20.67
N LEU A 124 4.47 19.00 -19.43
CA LEU A 124 5.64 18.19 -19.05
C LEU A 124 5.30 16.71 -18.77
N GLY A 125 4.03 16.32 -18.86
CA GLY A 125 3.57 14.96 -18.63
C GLY A 125 3.41 14.61 -17.14
N ALA A 126 3.27 15.60 -16.25
CA ALA A 126 3.05 15.34 -14.83
C ALA A 126 1.69 14.64 -14.62
N THR A 127 1.70 13.52 -13.89
CA THR A 127 0.49 12.86 -13.41
C THR A 127 -0.08 13.60 -12.20
N THR A 128 -1.27 13.24 -11.73
CA THR A 128 -1.85 13.78 -10.49
C THR A 128 -0.87 13.70 -9.30
N VAL A 129 -0.19 12.56 -9.14
CA VAL A 129 0.83 12.36 -8.10
C VAL A 129 2.06 13.22 -8.36
N GLY A 130 2.51 13.29 -9.61
CA GLY A 130 3.64 14.14 -10.00
C GLY A 130 3.40 15.62 -9.68
N LYS A 131 2.21 16.14 -10.01
CA LYS A 131 1.81 17.51 -9.69
C LYS A 131 1.82 17.76 -8.18
N ALA A 132 1.21 16.86 -7.39
CA ALA A 132 1.18 16.97 -5.94
C ALA A 132 2.59 16.94 -5.33
N LEU A 133 3.53 16.19 -5.92
CA LEU A 133 4.92 16.17 -5.48
C LEU A 133 5.66 17.46 -5.81
N PHE A 134 5.47 18.02 -7.02
CA PHE A 134 6.12 19.27 -7.43
C PHE A 134 5.62 20.50 -6.65
N THR A 135 4.40 20.43 -6.12
CA THR A 135 3.78 21.53 -5.36
C THR A 135 3.74 21.29 -3.85
N ALA A 136 4.32 20.18 -3.36
CA ALA A 136 4.34 19.86 -1.93
C ALA A 136 5.05 20.95 -1.12
N ALA A 137 4.39 21.44 -0.06
CA ALA A 137 4.93 22.49 0.81
C ALA A 137 6.07 22.02 1.71
N ASP A 138 6.14 20.71 1.98
CA ASP A 138 7.11 20.08 2.86
C ASP A 138 7.24 18.57 2.56
N ALA A 139 8.15 17.91 3.28
CA ALA A 139 8.39 16.48 3.14
C ALA A 139 7.18 15.62 3.57
N GLU A 140 6.33 16.10 4.48
CA GLU A 140 5.16 15.34 4.92
C GLU A 140 4.09 15.28 3.83
N ASN A 141 3.77 16.42 3.23
CA ASN A 141 2.85 16.54 2.10
C ASN A 141 3.36 15.78 0.86
N ALA A 142 4.68 15.82 0.61
CA ALA A 142 5.29 15.04 -0.48
C ALA A 142 5.12 13.52 -0.28
N ARG A 143 5.24 13.04 0.96
CA ARG A 143 5.06 11.61 1.29
C ARG A 143 3.61 11.19 1.22
N ALA A 144 2.70 12.04 1.69
CA ALA A 144 1.26 11.82 1.55
C ALA A 144 0.82 11.75 0.08
N ALA A 145 1.40 12.57 -0.80
CA ALA A 145 1.13 12.55 -2.23
C ALA A 145 1.52 11.22 -2.91
N LEU A 146 2.49 10.51 -2.35
CA LEU A 146 2.95 9.21 -2.83
C LEU A 146 2.19 8.02 -2.19
N ASP A 147 1.16 8.28 -1.38
CA ASP A 147 0.43 7.28 -0.59
C ASP A 147 1.34 6.41 0.30
N LEU A 148 2.50 6.96 0.70
CA LEU A 148 3.48 6.22 1.48
C LEU A 148 2.97 6.06 2.93
N SER A 149 2.08 5.10 3.21
CA SER A 149 1.58 4.86 4.56
C SER A 149 2.69 4.31 5.47
N ASP A 150 2.94 4.98 6.60
CA ASP A 150 3.87 4.55 7.65
C ASP A 150 3.24 3.57 8.65
N THR A 151 2.09 2.99 8.32
CA THR A 151 1.40 2.13 9.26
C THR A 151 2.26 0.90 9.53
N LEU A 152 2.69 0.73 10.78
CA LEU A 152 3.47 -0.45 11.17
C LEU A 152 2.57 -1.69 11.15
N PRO A 153 3.14 -2.89 10.97
CA PRO A 153 2.35 -4.12 11.03
C PRO A 153 1.59 -4.25 12.36
N THR A 154 0.34 -4.67 12.26
CA THR A 154 -0.51 -4.98 13.42
C THR A 154 -0.76 -6.49 13.48
N THR A 155 -1.21 -7.02 14.63
CA THR A 155 -1.52 -8.44 14.75
C THR A 155 -2.79 -8.65 15.56
N GLN A 156 -3.72 -9.42 15.01
CA GLN A 156 -4.92 -9.87 15.69
C GLN A 156 -4.80 -11.35 16.04
N VAL A 157 -5.19 -11.72 17.26
CA VAL A 157 -5.09 -13.09 17.78
C VAL A 157 -6.47 -13.59 18.19
N PHE A 158 -6.87 -14.72 17.63
CA PHE A 158 -8.13 -15.40 17.94
C PHE A 158 -7.84 -16.72 18.66
N THR A 159 -8.28 -16.82 19.91
CA THR A 159 -8.01 -17.97 20.79
C THR A 159 -9.23 -18.89 20.99
N SER A 160 -10.40 -18.49 20.52
CA SER A 160 -11.64 -19.29 20.60
C SER A 160 -12.73 -18.75 19.67
N GLY A 161 -13.79 -19.55 19.51
CA GLY A 161 -15.01 -19.14 18.80
C GLY A 161 -14.90 -19.15 17.28
N ALA A 162 -15.93 -18.63 16.64
CA ALA A 162 -15.99 -18.45 15.19
C ALA A 162 -16.55 -17.06 14.89
N GLY A 163 -16.19 -16.49 13.75
CA GLY A 163 -16.60 -15.15 13.39
C GLY A 163 -16.10 -14.71 12.03
N THR A 164 -16.05 -13.40 11.86
CA THR A 164 -15.57 -12.73 10.65
C THR A 164 -14.39 -11.86 11.01
N TYR A 165 -13.26 -12.10 10.36
CA TYR A 165 -12.13 -11.18 10.31
C TYR A 165 -12.43 -10.13 9.24
N THR A 166 -12.34 -8.86 9.59
CA THR A 166 -12.45 -7.74 8.64
C THR A 166 -11.07 -7.19 8.39
N THR A 167 -10.67 -7.15 7.12
CA THR A 167 -9.36 -6.64 6.71
C THR A 167 -9.26 -5.14 7.04
N PRO A 168 -8.27 -4.70 7.83
CA PRO A 168 -8.07 -3.29 8.12
C PRO A 168 -7.87 -2.45 6.85
N ALA A 169 -8.35 -1.21 6.87
CA ALA A 169 -8.15 -0.28 5.77
C ALA A 169 -6.65 -0.09 5.50
N GLY A 170 -6.26 -0.06 4.22
CA GLY A 170 -4.87 0.10 3.81
C GLY A 170 -3.99 -1.15 3.92
N CYS A 171 -4.52 -2.27 4.44
CA CYS A 171 -3.77 -3.53 4.50
C CYS A 171 -3.46 -4.04 3.08
N LYS A 172 -2.18 -4.29 2.80
CA LYS A 172 -1.71 -4.72 1.47
C LYS A 172 -1.66 -6.25 1.38
N TRP A 173 -1.26 -6.90 2.46
CA TRP A 173 -1.21 -8.35 2.59
C TRP A 173 -1.29 -8.78 4.05
N ILE A 174 -1.73 -10.01 4.28
CA ILE A 174 -1.78 -10.61 5.62
C ILE A 174 -0.96 -11.90 5.66
N GLU A 175 -0.28 -12.11 6.77
CA GLU A 175 0.27 -13.41 7.16
C GLU A 175 -0.66 -14.07 8.17
N VAL A 176 -1.07 -15.30 7.89
CA VAL A 176 -1.92 -16.10 8.78
C VAL A 176 -1.11 -17.28 9.30
N GLU A 177 -0.92 -17.34 10.61
CA GLU A 177 -0.33 -18.46 11.32
C GLU A 177 -1.39 -19.11 12.21
N MET A 178 -1.60 -20.42 12.07
CA MET A 178 -2.68 -21.10 12.79
C MET A 178 -2.40 -22.57 13.06
N ILE A 179 -3.02 -23.08 14.13
CA ILE A 179 -2.97 -24.50 14.50
C ILE A 179 -4.36 -25.03 14.87
N GLY A 180 -4.65 -26.28 14.53
CA GLY A 180 -5.84 -27.03 14.96
C GLY A 180 -5.82 -27.32 16.46
N GLY A 181 -6.97 -27.65 17.04
CA GLY A 181 -7.04 -28.14 18.42
C GLY A 181 -6.38 -29.52 18.56
N GLY A 182 -5.77 -29.81 19.70
CA GLY A 182 -5.24 -31.14 20.00
C GLY A 182 -6.33 -32.09 20.49
N GLY A 183 -6.17 -33.38 20.21
CA GLY A 183 -7.05 -34.43 20.74
C GLY A 183 -6.81 -34.69 22.22
N GLY A 184 -7.82 -35.17 22.93
CA GLY A 184 -7.70 -35.61 24.32
C GLY A 184 -7.04 -36.99 24.46
N GLY A 185 -6.46 -37.25 25.63
CA GLY A 185 -5.99 -38.58 26.00
C GLY A 185 -7.13 -39.46 26.51
N ALA A 186 -6.97 -40.78 26.39
CA ALA A 186 -7.97 -41.75 26.83
C ALA A 186 -7.89 -41.96 28.35
N GLY A 187 -9.02 -42.35 28.95
CA GLY A 187 -9.05 -42.84 30.33
C GLY A 187 -8.42 -44.23 30.47
N SER A 188 -8.27 -44.70 31.70
CA SER A 188 -7.73 -46.02 32.02
C SER A 188 -8.78 -46.98 32.60
N ALA A 189 -8.41 -48.26 32.73
CA ALA A 189 -9.24 -49.35 33.25
C ALA A 189 -10.36 -49.86 32.31
N THR A 190 -11.28 -50.66 32.84
CA THR A 190 -12.33 -51.32 32.05
C THR A 190 -13.38 -50.33 31.58
N SER A 191 -13.71 -50.38 30.28
CA SER A 191 -14.69 -49.49 29.64
C SER A 191 -14.35 -48.00 29.79
N ALA A 192 -13.06 -47.67 29.72
CA ALA A 192 -12.60 -46.29 29.72
C ALA A 192 -13.09 -45.51 28.50
N GLY A 193 -13.32 -44.21 28.68
CA GLY A 193 -13.69 -43.31 27.59
C GLY A 193 -12.49 -42.96 26.72
N ASN A 194 -12.73 -42.89 25.41
CA ASN A 194 -11.78 -42.35 24.46
C ASN A 194 -11.62 -40.83 24.66
N GLY A 195 -10.46 -40.30 24.30
CA GLY A 195 -10.29 -38.86 24.18
C GLY A 195 -11.14 -38.30 23.04
N GLY A 196 -11.64 -37.07 23.20
CA GLY A 196 -12.31 -36.34 22.13
C GLY A 196 -11.31 -35.84 21.09
N ALA A 197 -11.73 -35.74 19.83
CA ALA A 197 -10.94 -35.09 18.80
C ALA A 197 -10.87 -33.58 19.03
N GLY A 198 -9.74 -32.97 18.69
CA GLY A 198 -9.61 -31.52 18.61
C GLY A 198 -10.43 -30.96 17.46
N GLY A 199 -10.91 -29.73 17.61
CA GLY A 199 -11.61 -29.01 16.55
C GLY A 199 -10.67 -28.53 15.46
N ASN A 200 -11.19 -28.36 14.25
CA ASN A 200 -10.47 -27.73 13.15
C ASN A 200 -10.40 -26.22 13.38
N THR A 201 -9.24 -25.64 13.10
CA THR A 201 -9.06 -24.19 13.01
C THR A 201 -9.10 -23.81 11.53
N THR A 202 -9.92 -22.82 11.16
CA THR A 202 -10.11 -22.38 9.78
C THR A 202 -10.01 -20.85 9.65
N PHE A 203 -9.50 -20.39 8.49
CA PHE A 203 -9.46 -18.97 8.11
C PHE A 203 -9.64 -18.87 6.59
N GLY A 204 -10.82 -18.44 6.13
CA GLY A 204 -11.19 -18.52 4.72
C GLY A 204 -11.11 -19.96 4.21
N SER A 205 -10.23 -20.21 3.24
CA SER A 205 -9.94 -21.56 2.70
C SER A 205 -8.84 -22.31 3.45
N LEU A 206 -8.11 -21.65 4.36
CA LEU A 206 -7.04 -22.26 5.14
C LEU A 206 -7.63 -23.19 6.19
N THR A 207 -7.07 -24.40 6.31
CA THR A 207 -7.56 -25.40 7.26
C THR A 207 -6.40 -26.08 7.98
N ALA A 208 -6.41 -25.95 9.30
CA ALA A 208 -5.57 -26.66 10.25
C ALA A 208 -6.46 -27.64 11.04
N ASN A 209 -6.47 -28.91 10.65
CA ASN A 209 -7.35 -29.91 11.25
C ASN A 209 -6.91 -30.25 12.68
N GLY A 210 -7.88 -30.56 13.53
CA GLY A 210 -7.60 -30.98 14.89
C GLY A 210 -6.95 -32.37 14.96
N GLY A 211 -6.20 -32.61 16.03
CA GLY A 211 -5.66 -33.94 16.34
C GLY A 211 -6.76 -34.90 16.77
N ALA A 212 -6.61 -36.19 16.42
CA ALA A 212 -7.53 -37.21 16.89
C ALA A 212 -7.34 -37.46 18.39
N GLY A 213 -8.43 -37.75 19.09
CA GLY A 213 -8.37 -38.24 20.46
C GLY A 213 -7.83 -39.67 20.51
N ALA A 214 -7.21 -40.03 21.63
CA ALA A 214 -6.74 -41.40 21.85
C ALA A 214 -7.89 -42.39 22.02
N ALA A 215 -7.68 -43.63 21.60
CA ALA A 215 -8.66 -44.70 21.71
C ALA A 215 -8.06 -45.89 22.49
N ASN A 216 -8.60 -46.17 23.67
CA ASN A 216 -7.98 -47.11 24.62
C ASN A 216 -6.49 -46.80 24.80
N ALA A 217 -5.60 -47.80 24.61
CA ALA A 217 -4.15 -47.63 24.66
C ALA A 217 -3.56 -47.04 23.35
N ALA A 218 -4.32 -46.89 22.27
CA ALA A 218 -3.80 -46.32 21.03
C ALA A 218 -3.74 -44.79 21.12
N GLY A 219 -2.57 -44.21 20.82
CA GLY A 219 -2.41 -42.77 20.71
C GLY A 219 -3.20 -42.20 19.54
N GLY A 220 -3.70 -40.98 19.68
CA GLY A 220 -4.43 -40.27 18.64
C GLY A 220 -3.49 -39.83 17.51
N ALA A 221 -3.95 -39.92 16.26
CA ALA A 221 -3.22 -39.38 15.11
C ALA A 221 -3.17 -37.84 15.13
N GLY A 222 -2.10 -37.26 14.60
CA GLY A 222 -2.01 -35.81 14.42
C GLY A 222 -2.95 -35.27 13.32
N GLY A 223 -3.38 -34.02 13.48
CA GLY A 223 -4.24 -33.34 12.51
C GLY A 223 -3.48 -32.94 11.24
N THR A 224 -4.14 -32.95 10.09
CA THR A 224 -3.54 -32.48 8.82
C THR A 224 -3.64 -30.96 8.67
N ALA A 225 -2.89 -30.37 7.76
CA ALA A 225 -2.96 -28.95 7.43
C ALA A 225 -2.96 -28.73 5.92
N SER A 226 -3.67 -27.70 5.43
CA SER A 226 -3.80 -27.41 4.00
C SER A 226 -4.11 -25.94 3.73
N GLY A 227 -3.70 -25.46 2.55
CA GLY A 227 -3.97 -24.11 2.05
C GLY A 227 -2.86 -23.09 2.31
N GLY A 228 -1.92 -23.38 3.22
CA GLY A 228 -0.75 -22.54 3.47
C GLY A 228 0.40 -22.78 2.50
N TYR A 229 1.40 -21.88 2.50
CA TYR A 229 2.69 -22.14 1.85
C TYR A 229 3.55 -23.10 2.67
N PHE A 230 3.31 -23.15 3.98
CA PHE A 230 3.87 -24.14 4.89
C PHE A 230 2.73 -24.89 5.56
N ASN A 231 2.63 -26.20 5.34
CA ASN A 231 1.64 -27.07 5.94
C ASN A 231 2.36 -28.21 6.67
N LYS A 232 2.15 -28.32 7.97
CA LYS A 232 2.76 -29.36 8.81
C LYS A 232 1.67 -30.15 9.51
N ALA A 233 1.66 -31.47 9.29
CA ALA A 233 0.80 -32.35 10.06
C ALA A 233 1.21 -32.36 11.54
N GLY A 234 0.23 -32.53 12.42
CA GLY A 234 0.44 -32.74 13.84
C GLY A 234 1.15 -34.07 14.12
N ALA A 235 1.71 -34.18 15.32
CA ALA A 235 2.29 -35.42 15.80
C ALA A 235 1.22 -36.34 16.39
N SER A 236 1.46 -37.66 16.32
CA SER A 236 0.63 -38.64 17.00
C SER A 236 0.95 -38.67 18.50
N GLY A 237 -0.06 -38.93 19.33
CA GLY A 237 0.13 -39.15 20.75
C GLY A 237 0.80 -40.49 21.04
N GLY A 238 1.43 -40.59 22.21
CA GLY A 238 2.05 -41.82 22.67
C GLY A 238 1.02 -42.92 22.93
N HIS A 239 1.42 -44.16 22.70
CA HIS A 239 0.60 -45.32 23.10
C HIS A 239 0.64 -45.51 24.62
N GLY A 240 -0.49 -45.91 25.19
CA GLY A 240 -0.56 -46.53 26.51
C GLY A 240 -0.16 -48.00 26.46
N SER A 241 -0.59 -48.78 27.44
CA SER A 241 -0.26 -50.19 27.59
C SER A 241 -1.47 -51.00 28.04
N GLY A 242 -1.59 -52.23 27.54
CA GLY A 242 -2.64 -53.17 27.95
C GLY A 242 -2.37 -53.91 29.27
N LEU A 243 -1.32 -53.54 30.00
CA LEU A 243 -0.91 -54.18 31.25
C LEU A 243 -1.37 -53.40 32.49
N THR A 244 -1.10 -53.94 33.68
CA THR A 244 -1.31 -53.27 34.97
C THR A 244 -0.10 -52.42 35.38
N SER A 245 -0.33 -51.43 36.24
CA SER A 245 0.70 -50.55 36.82
C SER A 245 1.59 -49.88 35.77
N GLN A 246 0.99 -49.34 34.71
CA GLN A 246 1.69 -48.70 33.60
C GLN A 246 1.43 -47.20 33.54
N TRP A 247 2.37 -46.51 32.90
CA TRP A 247 2.21 -45.12 32.48
C TRP A 247 1.17 -45.02 31.37
N GLY A 248 0.45 -43.91 31.31
CA GLY A 248 -0.32 -43.52 30.14
C GLY A 248 0.58 -43.08 28.99
N GLY A 249 0.00 -42.93 27.81
CA GLY A 249 0.68 -42.36 26.66
C GLY A 249 0.84 -40.84 26.81
N ARG A 250 2.02 -40.30 26.50
CA ARG A 250 2.23 -38.85 26.47
C ARG A 250 1.38 -38.19 25.38
N GLY A 251 0.79 -37.03 25.64
CA GLY A 251 0.13 -36.24 24.62
C GLY A 251 1.13 -35.72 23.58
N ALA A 252 0.72 -35.61 22.32
CA ALA A 252 1.63 -35.13 21.28
C ALA A 252 1.99 -33.65 21.46
N ALA A 253 3.28 -33.31 21.39
CA ALA A 253 3.73 -31.92 21.35
C ALA A 253 3.34 -31.26 20.02
N SER A 254 3.20 -29.94 20.04
CA SER A 254 2.88 -29.12 18.87
C SER A 254 3.96 -28.06 18.63
N THR A 255 3.74 -27.20 17.63
CA THR A 255 4.61 -26.05 17.36
C THR A 255 4.60 -25.02 18.52
N PHE A 256 3.53 -24.95 19.32
CA PHE A 256 3.34 -23.91 20.34
C PHE A 256 3.38 -24.42 21.78
N GLY A 257 3.57 -25.71 22.00
CA GLY A 257 3.69 -26.23 23.36
C GLY A 257 3.89 -27.73 23.42
N ASP A 258 4.30 -28.17 24.61
CA ASP A 258 4.40 -29.59 24.93
C ASP A 258 3.01 -30.21 25.08
N GLY A 259 2.92 -31.50 24.78
CA GLY A 259 1.70 -32.27 25.05
C GLY A 259 1.51 -32.52 26.53
N GLY A 260 0.28 -32.88 26.89
CA GLY A 260 -0.07 -33.27 28.24
C GLY A 260 0.80 -34.42 28.74
N HIS A 261 1.31 -34.29 29.97
CA HIS A 261 2.15 -35.32 30.56
C HIS A 261 1.40 -36.65 30.69
N GLU A 262 2.12 -37.76 30.57
CA GLU A 262 1.62 -39.09 30.86
C GLU A 262 1.07 -39.20 32.29
N GLY A 263 -0.03 -39.95 32.45
CA GLY A 263 -0.48 -40.37 33.77
C GLY A 263 0.50 -41.40 34.34
N GLN A 264 1.00 -41.14 35.54
CA GLN A 264 1.91 -42.05 36.25
C GLN A 264 1.24 -43.39 36.60
N PRO A 265 2.03 -44.47 36.82
CA PRO A 265 1.52 -45.74 37.32
C PRO A 265 0.75 -45.57 38.62
N ASN A 266 -0.17 -46.50 38.90
CA ASN A 266 -1.03 -46.48 40.08
C ASN A 266 -2.09 -45.35 40.05
N GLN A 267 -2.74 -45.21 38.89
CA GLN A 267 -3.96 -44.39 38.70
C GLN A 267 -3.78 -42.87 38.84
N ALA A 268 -2.77 -42.31 38.17
CA ALA A 268 -2.71 -40.85 37.99
C ALA A 268 -3.40 -40.42 36.68
N VAL A 269 -4.11 -39.29 36.76
CA VAL A 269 -4.78 -38.67 35.61
C VAL A 269 -3.77 -38.26 34.54
N GLY A 270 -4.20 -38.30 33.27
CA GLY A 270 -3.43 -37.72 32.18
C GLY A 270 -3.36 -36.19 32.29
N GLY A 271 -2.22 -35.60 31.94
CA GLY A 271 -2.04 -34.16 31.96
C GLY A 271 -2.83 -33.48 30.85
N THR A 272 -3.45 -32.34 31.15
CA THR A 272 -4.09 -31.48 30.14
C THR A 272 -3.01 -30.68 29.39
N ALA A 273 -3.12 -30.61 28.07
CA ALA A 273 -2.25 -29.75 27.27
C ALA A 273 -2.60 -28.28 27.45
N THR A 274 -1.59 -27.41 27.31
CA THR A 274 -1.76 -25.95 27.45
C THR A 274 -2.76 -25.42 26.41
N ALA A 275 -3.67 -24.52 26.81
CA ALA A 275 -4.59 -23.88 25.89
C ALA A 275 -3.84 -23.12 24.77
N ASN A 276 -4.47 -22.98 23.60
CA ASN A 276 -3.93 -22.32 22.40
C ASN A 276 -2.66 -22.95 21.82
N SER A 277 -2.23 -24.11 22.35
CA SER A 277 -1.07 -24.81 21.84
C SER A 277 -1.40 -25.75 20.68
N GLY A 278 -2.64 -26.22 20.56
CA GLY A 278 -2.99 -27.34 19.70
C GLY A 278 -2.32 -28.69 20.07
N ALA A 279 -1.68 -28.80 21.24
CA ALA A 279 -1.01 -30.02 21.68
C ALA A 279 -2.02 -31.07 22.21
N GLY A 280 -1.66 -32.35 22.14
CA GLY A 280 -2.53 -33.45 22.57
C GLY A 280 -2.54 -33.65 24.09
N GLY A 281 -3.64 -34.13 24.65
CA GLY A 281 -3.76 -34.46 26.08
C GLY A 281 -3.09 -35.79 26.43
N GLY A 282 -2.57 -35.90 27.66
CA GLY A 282 -1.94 -37.13 28.15
C GLY A 282 -2.96 -38.24 28.42
N GLY A 283 -2.58 -39.49 28.20
CA GLY A 283 -3.37 -40.65 28.58
C GLY A 283 -3.28 -40.95 30.07
N ALA A 284 -4.34 -41.54 30.62
CA ALA A 284 -4.41 -41.95 32.02
C ALA A 284 -3.45 -43.10 32.34
N GLY A 285 -2.80 -43.06 33.51
CA GLY A 285 -2.06 -44.21 34.04
C GLY A 285 -3.01 -45.28 34.58
N CYS A 286 -2.53 -46.53 34.67
CA CYS A 286 -3.31 -47.63 35.24
C CYS A 286 -2.64 -48.21 36.51
N GLY A 287 -3.44 -48.88 37.33
CA GLY A 287 -3.01 -49.53 38.57
C GLY A 287 -3.31 -51.02 38.53
N ALA A 288 -4.09 -51.51 39.49
CA ALA A 288 -4.49 -52.91 39.57
C ALA A 288 -5.39 -53.36 38.40
N THR A 289 -6.14 -52.45 37.78
CA THR A 289 -6.94 -52.72 36.58
C THR A 289 -6.11 -52.45 35.32
N VAL A 290 -6.15 -53.39 34.37
CA VAL A 290 -5.42 -53.31 33.09
C VAL A 290 -5.86 -52.12 32.24
N ASN A 291 -5.00 -51.74 31.28
CA ASN A 291 -5.17 -50.67 30.29
C ASN A 291 -4.90 -49.27 30.83
N SER A 292 -3.72 -48.74 30.49
CA SER A 292 -3.48 -47.29 30.52
C SER A 292 -3.95 -46.65 29.21
N GLY A 293 -4.38 -45.40 29.28
CA GLY A 293 -4.88 -44.66 28.14
C GLY A 293 -3.74 -44.18 27.23
N GLY A 294 -3.99 -44.13 25.92
CA GLY A 294 -3.12 -43.43 24.96
C GLY A 294 -3.23 -41.91 25.08
N GLY A 295 -2.21 -41.19 24.61
CA GLY A 295 -2.22 -39.73 24.51
C GLY A 295 -2.86 -39.25 23.21
N GLY A 296 -3.48 -38.08 23.23
CA GLY A 296 -4.10 -37.47 22.05
C GLY A 296 -3.06 -36.94 21.05
N GLY A 297 -3.45 -36.83 19.78
CA GLY A 297 -2.63 -36.22 18.73
C GLY A 297 -2.68 -34.70 18.75
N SER A 298 -1.67 -34.03 18.20
CA SER A 298 -1.65 -32.56 18.10
C SER A 298 -2.40 -32.10 16.85
N GLY A 299 -2.88 -30.86 16.83
CA GLY A 299 -3.45 -30.24 15.64
C GLY A 299 -2.41 -30.03 14.52
N GLY A 300 -2.89 -29.94 13.29
CA GLY A 300 -2.08 -29.52 12.15
C GLY A 300 -1.74 -28.03 12.25
N TYR A 301 -0.59 -27.63 11.74
CA TYR A 301 -0.07 -26.26 11.77
C TYR A 301 0.16 -25.74 10.35
N LEU A 302 -0.16 -24.48 10.10
CA LEU A 302 0.18 -23.83 8.83
C LEU A 302 0.55 -22.36 8.97
N ARG A 303 1.27 -21.88 7.96
CA ARG A 303 1.46 -20.46 7.65
C ARG A 303 1.05 -20.17 6.22
N ALA A 304 0.39 -19.05 6.01
CA ALA A 304 -0.08 -18.58 4.70
C ALA A 304 0.20 -17.09 4.52
N ILE A 305 0.46 -16.68 3.28
CA ILE A 305 0.47 -15.27 2.87
C ILE A 305 -0.71 -15.09 1.93
N ILE A 306 -1.54 -14.08 2.19
CA ILE A 306 -2.63 -13.69 1.32
C ILE A 306 -2.34 -12.28 0.81
N ASN A 307 -1.99 -12.20 -0.46
CA ASN A 307 -1.81 -10.92 -1.17
C ASN A 307 -3.17 -10.35 -1.58
N ASN A 308 -3.31 -9.02 -1.55
CA ASN A 308 -4.55 -8.31 -1.89
C ASN A 308 -5.77 -8.91 -1.17
N PRO A 309 -5.76 -8.92 0.18
CA PRO A 309 -6.77 -9.60 0.97
C PRO A 309 -8.18 -9.09 0.65
N SER A 310 -9.12 -10.02 0.58
CA SER A 310 -10.56 -9.71 0.50
C SER A 310 -10.98 -8.84 1.68
N ALA A 311 -12.10 -8.12 1.54
CA ALA A 311 -12.63 -7.27 2.61
C ALA A 311 -12.85 -8.03 3.94
N SER A 312 -13.18 -9.32 3.88
CA SER A 312 -13.35 -10.14 5.06
C SER A 312 -13.09 -11.63 4.81
N TYR A 313 -12.84 -12.36 5.90
CA TYR A 313 -12.65 -13.80 5.95
C TYR A 313 -13.46 -14.39 7.10
N SER A 314 -14.15 -15.51 6.87
CA SER A 314 -14.70 -16.31 7.98
C SER A 314 -13.57 -17.03 8.71
N TYR A 315 -13.67 -17.13 10.03
CA TYR A 315 -12.72 -17.89 10.84
C TYR A 315 -13.43 -18.75 11.88
N ALA A 316 -12.79 -19.85 12.27
CA ALA A 316 -13.16 -20.64 13.44
C ALA A 316 -11.90 -21.16 14.14
N VAL A 317 -11.86 -21.07 15.47
CA VAL A 317 -10.77 -21.61 16.28
C VAL A 317 -11.13 -22.99 16.79
N GLY A 318 -10.28 -23.97 16.51
CA GLY A 318 -10.48 -25.35 16.91
C GLY A 318 -10.54 -25.51 18.43
N ALA A 319 -11.63 -26.08 18.93
CA ALA A 319 -11.75 -26.40 20.35
C ALA A 319 -10.75 -27.50 20.77
N ALA A 320 -10.42 -27.55 22.06
CA ALA A 320 -9.67 -28.66 22.64
C ALA A 320 -10.47 -29.97 22.57
N GLY A 321 -9.78 -31.08 22.30
CA GLY A 321 -10.35 -32.41 22.48
C GLY A 321 -10.60 -32.71 23.95
N THR A 322 -11.76 -33.26 24.27
CA THR A 322 -12.16 -33.58 25.65
C THR A 322 -11.34 -34.73 26.23
N ALA A 323 -11.10 -34.72 27.54
CA ALA A 323 -10.51 -35.85 28.24
C ALA A 323 -11.39 -37.11 28.12
N GLY A 324 -10.76 -38.27 27.94
CA GLY A 324 -11.43 -39.56 28.06
C GLY A 324 -11.86 -39.83 29.49
N THR A 325 -13.09 -40.30 29.69
CA THR A 325 -13.65 -40.59 31.01
C THR A 325 -12.96 -41.79 31.66
N ALA A 326 -12.91 -41.80 33.00
CA ALA A 326 -12.40 -42.95 33.75
C ALA A 326 -13.22 -44.22 33.48
N GLY A 327 -12.54 -45.34 33.25
CA GLY A 327 -13.16 -46.66 33.33
C GLY A 327 -13.40 -47.08 34.78
N SER A 328 -14.11 -48.19 34.99
CA SER A 328 -14.34 -48.72 36.34
C SER A 328 -13.01 -49.09 37.01
N GLY A 329 -12.67 -48.43 38.11
CA GLY A 329 -11.38 -48.60 38.79
C GLY A 329 -10.20 -48.00 38.01
N GLY A 330 -10.46 -46.98 37.19
CA GLY A 330 -9.48 -46.19 36.45
C GLY A 330 -9.59 -44.69 36.74
N VAL A 331 -8.84 -43.91 35.97
CA VAL A 331 -8.87 -42.44 36.02
C VAL A 331 -8.99 -41.83 34.62
N ALA A 332 -9.35 -40.55 34.57
CA ALA A 332 -9.54 -39.83 33.33
C ALA A 332 -8.20 -39.49 32.64
N GLY A 333 -8.25 -39.38 31.31
CA GLY A 333 -7.17 -38.78 30.53
C GLY A 333 -7.12 -37.26 30.71
N GLY A 334 -6.21 -36.62 29.98
CA GLY A 334 -6.10 -35.17 29.89
C GLY A 334 -6.80 -34.61 28.66
N ALA A 335 -7.29 -33.37 28.74
CA ALA A 335 -7.81 -32.66 27.57
C ALA A 335 -6.66 -32.18 26.66
N GLY A 336 -6.94 -32.01 25.37
CA GLY A 336 -6.02 -31.36 24.44
C GLY A 336 -5.97 -29.85 24.63
N GLY A 337 -5.06 -29.18 23.91
CA GLY A 337 -5.00 -27.73 23.81
C GLY A 337 -5.94 -27.22 22.70
N SER A 338 -6.58 -26.06 22.90
CA SER A 338 -7.30 -25.38 21.81
C SER A 338 -6.33 -24.93 20.70
N GLY A 339 -6.87 -24.68 19.51
CA GLY A 339 -6.17 -24.02 18.43
C GLY A 339 -5.98 -22.51 18.67
N VAL A 340 -5.32 -21.86 17.72
CA VAL A 340 -5.16 -20.39 17.68
C VAL A 340 -5.02 -19.93 16.24
N ILE A 341 -5.45 -18.70 15.96
CA ILE A 341 -5.18 -17.99 14.71
C ILE A 341 -4.49 -16.68 15.06
N MET A 342 -3.37 -16.40 14.41
CA MET A 342 -2.65 -15.14 14.46
C MET A 342 -2.63 -14.56 13.05
N VAL A 343 -3.17 -13.35 12.88
CA VAL A 343 -3.19 -12.63 11.62
C VAL A 343 -2.31 -11.40 11.77
N THR A 344 -1.15 -11.40 11.12
CA THR A 344 -0.29 -10.22 11.04
C THR A 344 -0.64 -9.43 9.79
N GLU A 345 -1.09 -8.20 9.98
CA GLU A 345 -1.43 -7.28 8.91
C GLU A 345 -0.22 -6.47 8.51
N HIS A 346 0.09 -6.48 7.22
CA HIS A 346 1.15 -5.66 6.67
C HIS A 346 0.57 -4.53 5.84
N TYR A 347 0.97 -3.33 6.22
CA TYR A 347 0.77 -2.11 5.48
C TYR A 347 2.09 -1.76 4.82
N GLY A 348 2.04 -0.86 3.86
CA GLY A 348 3.24 -0.32 3.29
C GLY A 348 3.03 1.13 2.94
N PRO A 349 4.12 1.78 2.51
CA PRO A 349 3.97 2.79 1.50
C PRO A 349 3.16 2.32 0.28
#